data_AF-A0A7G8WK43-F1
#
_entry.id   AF-A0A7G8WK43-F1
#
_cell.length_a   1.000
_cell.length_b   1.000
_cell.length_c   1.000
_cell.angle_alpha   90.00
_cell.angle_beta   90.00
_cell.angle_gamma   90.00
#
_symmetry.space_group_name_H-M   'P 1'
#
loop_
_entity.id
_entity.type
_entity.pdbx_description
1 polymer ?
#
loop_
_entity_poly.entity_id
_entity_poly.type
_entity_poly.pdbx_seq_one_letter_code
_entity_poly.pdbx_strand_id
1 'polypeptide(L)'
;MMRKLSSIGHKMAQPGYPAALDMPSVLSFLARNPHIDVPVDTSGVTPALVFSAQAQHRWALLKLLDDDFLRSDLTNINYEANSKSEVPSS
;
A
#
# COMPACT_ATOMS: atom_id res chain seq x y z
N MET A 1 14.60 -0.13 -7.94
CA MET A 1 13.60 -1.22 -7.98
C MET A 1 13.78 -2.23 -6.86
N MET A 2 14.98 -2.79 -6.65
CA MET A 2 15.23 -3.75 -5.56
C MET A 2 14.82 -3.23 -4.18
N ARG A 3 15.05 -1.96 -3.87
CA ARG A 3 14.66 -1.34 -2.59
C ARG A 3 13.15 -1.41 -2.29
N LYS A 4 12.28 -1.25 -3.29
CA LYS A 4 10.81 -1.36 -3.11
C LYS A 4 10.40 -2.80 -2.85
N LEU A 5 10.99 -3.75 -3.58
CA LEU A 5 10.72 -5.18 -3.36
C LEU A 5 11.20 -5.63 -1.97
N SER A 6 12.36 -5.14 -1.50
CA SER A 6 12.84 -5.39 -0.14
C SER A 6 11.94 -4.76 0.92
N SER A 7 11.43 -3.55 0.68
CA SER A 7 10.47 -2.88 1.57
C SER A 7 9.16 -3.64 1.69
N ILE A 8 8.56 -4.03 0.55
CA ILE A 8 7.37 -4.89 0.51
C ILE A 8 7.65 -6.20 1.25
N GLY A 9 8.79 -6.85 0.99
CA GLY A 9 9.19 -8.08 1.68
C GLY A 9 9.29 -7.90 3.20
N HIS A 10 9.84 -6.78 3.67
CA HIS A 10 9.91 -6.47 5.09
C HIS A 10 8.51 -6.26 5.71
N LYS A 11 7.59 -5.58 5.00
CA LYS A 11 6.19 -5.43 5.45
C LYS A 11 5.48 -6.78 5.53
N MET A 12 5.65 -7.63 4.52
CA MET A 12 5.07 -8.98 4.49
C MET A 12 5.61 -9.90 5.58
N ALA A 13 6.81 -9.63 6.12
CA ALA A 13 7.35 -10.37 7.26
C ALA A 13 6.78 -9.93 8.61
N GLN A 14 6.01 -8.83 8.67
CA GLN A 14 5.48 -8.33 9.93
C GLN A 14 4.20 -9.06 10.33
N PRO A 15 4.05 -9.42 11.61
CA PRO A 15 2.86 -10.09 12.09
C PRO A 15 1.61 -9.22 11.89
N GLY A 16 0.54 -9.82 11.40
CA GLY A 16 -0.75 -9.16 11.16
C GLY A 16 -0.91 -8.51 9.78
N TYR A 17 0.15 -7.98 9.17
CA TYR A 17 0.03 -7.31 7.86
C TYR A 17 -0.39 -8.27 6.73
N PRO A 18 0.18 -9.48 6.57
CA PRO A 18 -0.28 -10.43 5.54
C PRO A 18 -1.73 -10.88 5.73
N ALA A 19 -2.20 -10.93 6.98
CA ALA A 19 -3.58 -11.32 7.30
C ALA A 19 -4.58 -10.19 7.03
N ALA A 20 -4.15 -8.93 7.16
CA ALA A 20 -4.94 -7.74 6.86
C ALA A 20 -4.90 -7.34 5.37
N LEU A 21 -3.93 -7.85 4.61
CA LEU A 21 -3.79 -7.60 3.17
C LEU A 21 -4.71 -8.52 2.36
N ASP A 22 -6.01 -8.27 2.46
CA ASP A 22 -7.05 -8.94 1.68
C ASP A 22 -7.71 -8.00 0.63
N MET A 23 -8.38 -8.58 -0.35
CA MET A 23 -9.02 -7.83 -1.44
C MET A 23 -10.09 -6.84 -0.95
N PRO A 24 -11.08 -7.22 -0.11
CA PRO A 24 -12.03 -6.28 0.48
C PRO A 24 -11.39 -5.07 1.17
N SER A 25 -10.34 -5.29 1.94
CA SER A 25 -9.65 -4.25 2.69
C SER A 25 -8.87 -3.30 1.76
N VAL A 26 -8.20 -3.84 0.73
CA VAL A 26 -7.53 -3.03 -0.30
C VAL A 26 -8.54 -2.21 -1.12
N LEU A 27 -9.67 -2.78 -1.52
CA LEU A 27 -10.72 -2.05 -2.23
C LEU A 27 -11.33 -0.95 -1.37
N SER A 28 -11.57 -1.22 -0.09
CA SER A 28 -12.05 -0.23 0.87
C SER A 28 -11.05 0.92 1.04
N PHE A 29 -9.76 0.61 1.10
CA PHE A 29 -8.69 1.60 1.14
C PHE A 29 -8.65 2.47 -0.12
N LEU A 30 -8.73 1.88 -1.31
CA LEU A 30 -8.74 2.63 -2.57
C LEU A 30 -9.99 3.51 -2.71
N ALA A 31 -11.15 3.03 -2.26
CA ALA A 31 -12.39 3.80 -2.25
C ALA A 31 -12.31 5.03 -1.33
N ARG A 32 -11.62 4.93 -0.19
CA ARG A 32 -11.35 6.07 0.72
C ARG A 32 -10.28 7.02 0.18
N ASN A 33 -9.43 6.56 -0.73
CA ASN A 33 -8.26 7.29 -1.21
C ASN A 33 -8.26 7.44 -2.75
N PRO A 34 -9.17 8.25 -3.30
CA PRO A 34 -9.33 8.40 -4.76
C PRO A 34 -8.13 9.04 -5.46
N HIS A 35 -7.19 9.62 -4.70
CA HIS A 35 -5.93 10.15 -5.24
C HIS A 35 -4.91 9.05 -5.59
N ILE A 36 -5.14 7.81 -5.15
CA ILE A 36 -4.30 6.66 -5.45
C ILE A 36 -4.79 6.01 -6.74
N ASP A 37 -4.07 6.27 -7.83
CA ASP A 37 -4.42 5.83 -9.18
C ASP A 37 -4.00 4.37 -9.43
N VAL A 38 -4.77 3.44 -8.88
CA VAL A 38 -4.64 1.99 -9.09
C VAL A 38 -5.87 1.50 -9.86
N PRO A 39 -5.70 0.88 -11.04
CA PRO A 39 -6.83 0.38 -11.81
C PRO A 39 -7.61 -0.71 -11.07
N VAL A 40 -8.92 -0.51 -10.94
CA VAL A 40 -9.88 -1.48 -10.41
C VAL A 40 -10.94 -1.72 -11.47
N ASP A 41 -11.17 -2.98 -11.84
CA ASP A 41 -12.30 -3.37 -12.65
C ASP A 41 -13.50 -3.64 -11.75
N THR A 42 -14.55 -2.86 -11.94
CA THR A 42 -15.84 -2.96 -11.23
C THR A 42 -16.97 -3.42 -12.16
N SER A 43 -16.67 -3.81 -13.41
CA SER A 43 -17.67 -4.24 -14.39
C SER A 43 -18.24 -5.64 -14.12
N GLY A 44 -17.51 -6.45 -13.35
CA GLY A 44 -17.92 -7.79 -12.93
C GLY A 44 -18.70 -7.82 -11.60
N VAL A 45 -19.12 -9.02 -11.20
CA VAL A 45 -19.81 -9.27 -9.92
C VAL A 45 -18.90 -9.00 -8.71
N THR A 46 -17.59 -9.17 -8.89
CA THR A 46 -16.58 -8.95 -7.85
C THR A 46 -15.52 -7.97 -8.37
N PRO A 47 -15.27 -6.84 -7.67
CA PRO A 47 -14.24 -5.92 -8.08
C PRO A 47 -12.85 -6.55 -8.01
N ALA A 48 -12.01 -6.27 -9.00
CA ALA A 48 -10.67 -6.85 -9.10
C ALA A 48 -9.62 -5.78 -9.40
N LEU A 49 -8.42 -5.95 -8.84
CA LEU A 49 -7.26 -5.12 -9.19
C LEU A 49 -6.78 -5.51 -10.60
N VAL A 50 -6.63 -4.53 -11.48
CA VAL A 50 -6.17 -4.75 -12.84
C VAL A 50 -4.73 -4.32 -12.99
N PHE A 51 -3.89 -5.24 -13.48
CA PHE A 51 -2.58 -4.85 -13.96
C PHE A 51 -2.71 -4.20 -15.34
N SER A 52 -2.37 -2.91 -15.44
CA SER A 52 -2.28 -2.18 -16.70
C SER A 52 -0.82 -1.99 -17.09
N ALA A 53 -0.45 -2.45 -18.29
CA ALA A 53 0.91 -2.30 -18.82
C ALA A 53 1.26 -0.87 -19.26
N GLN A 54 0.31 0.07 -19.19
CA GLN A 54 0.52 1.46 -19.54
C GLN A 54 1.58 2.09 -18.64
N ALA A 55 2.38 3.02 -19.18
CA ALA A 55 3.52 3.61 -18.49
C ALA A 55 3.16 4.22 -17.12
N GLN A 56 1.94 4.75 -17.00
CA GLN A 56 1.39 5.37 -15.79
C GLN A 56 1.01 4.34 -14.71
N HIS A 57 0.42 3.21 -15.10
CA HIS A 57 -0.16 2.24 -14.16
C HIS A 57 0.66 0.97 -13.94
N ARG A 58 1.67 0.69 -14.77
CA ARG A 58 2.53 -0.51 -14.67
C ARG A 58 3.20 -0.68 -13.30
N TRP A 59 3.35 0.40 -12.54
CA TRP A 59 3.93 0.39 -11.20
C TRP A 59 2.94 0.71 -10.08
N ALA A 60 1.66 0.91 -10.40
CA ALA A 60 0.65 1.34 -9.44
C ALA A 60 0.49 0.33 -8.29
N LEU A 61 0.35 -0.96 -8.63
CA LEU A 61 0.25 -2.04 -7.63
C LEU A 61 1.49 -2.15 -6.74
N LEU A 62 2.69 -2.03 -7.32
CA LEU A 62 3.93 -2.07 -6.55
C LEU A 62 4.10 -0.83 -5.67
N LYS A 63 3.62 0.34 -6.10
CA LYS A 63 3.59 1.54 -5.28
C LYS A 63 2.61 1.40 -4.12
N LEU A 64 1.42 0.86 -4.39
CA LEU A 64 0.38 0.59 -3.39
C LEU A 64 0.89 -0.36 -2.29
N LEU A 65 1.52 -1.47 -2.67
CA LEU A 65 2.06 -2.45 -1.71
C LEU A 65 3.27 -1.93 -0.92
N ASP A 66 4.05 -1.04 -1.52
CA ASP A 66 5.15 -0.35 -0.87
C ASP A 66 4.68 0.84 -0.03
N ASP A 67 3.40 1.21 -0.07
CA ASP A 67 2.85 2.38 0.62
C ASP A 67 2.72 2.12 2.14
N ASP A 68 3.20 3.05 2.96
CA ASP A 68 3.04 2.99 4.41
C ASP A 68 1.63 3.34 4.86
N PHE A 69 0.89 4.08 4.02
CA PHE A 69 -0.49 4.45 4.27
C PHE A 69 -1.43 3.25 4.17
N LEU A 70 -1.21 2.38 3.17
CA LEU A 70 -1.94 1.11 3.06
C LEU A 70 -1.71 0.26 4.31
N ARG A 71 -0.45 0.08 4.71
CA ARG A 71 -0.13 -0.70 5.92
C ARG A 71 -0.75 -0.12 7.18
N SER A 72 -0.66 1.20 7.37
CA SER A 72 -1.19 1.87 8.57
C SER A 72 -2.70 1.74 8.63
N ASP A 73 -3.41 1.94 7.51
CA ASP A 73 -4.86 1.77 7.41
C ASP A 73 -5.30 0.33 7.68
N LEU A 74 -4.58 -0.65 7.10
CA LEU A 74 -4.92 -2.08 7.25
C LEU A 74 -4.63 -2.65 8.65
N THR A 75 -3.55 -2.21 9.29
CA THR A 75 -3.13 -2.77 10.60
C THR A 75 -3.49 -1.89 11.78
N ASN A 76 -3.98 -0.67 11.53
CA ASN A 76 -4.15 0.39 12.52
C ASN A 76 -2.87 0.72 13.31
N ILE A 77 -1.70 0.30 12.78
CA ILE A 77 -0.38 0.62 13.32
C ILE A 77 0.05 1.91 12.63
N ASN A 78 -0.27 3.04 13.25
CA ASN A 78 0.28 4.33 12.82
C ASN A 78 1.78 4.32 13.10
N TYR A 79 2.58 4.12 12.06
CA TYR A 79 3.99 4.49 12.15
C TYR A 79 4.05 6.01 12.04
N GLU A 80 4.37 6.69 13.14
CA GLU A 80 4.67 8.12 13.08
C GLU A 80 5.78 8.32 12.05
N ALA A 81 5.43 8.90 10.90
CA ALA A 81 6.35 9.29 9.84
C ALA A 81 7.24 10.48 10.25
N ASN A 82 7.62 10.54 11.53
CA ASN A 82 8.39 11.62 12.11
C ASN A 82 9.38 11.15 13.18
N SER A 83 10.11 10.06 12.92
CA SER A 83 11.48 9.96 13.44
C SER A 83 12.44 10.73 12.53
N LYS A 84 12.18 12.02 12.31
CA LYS A 84 13.29 12.97 12.27
C LYS A 84 13.79 13.03 13.70
N SER A 85 14.82 12.26 14.01
CA SER A 85 15.63 12.54 15.19
C SER A 85 16.36 13.86 14.91
N GLU A 86 15.67 14.99 15.04
CA GLU A 86 16.32 16.19 15.56
C GLU A 86 16.56 15.91 17.03
N VAL A 87 17.79 15.53 17.37
CA VAL A 87 18.32 15.78 18.70
C VAL A 87 18.93 17.18 18.68
N PRO A 88 18.31 18.19 19.32
CA PRO A 88 18.91 19.48 19.49
C PRO A 88 19.98 19.43 20.61
N SER A 89 21.11 20.07 20.31
CA SER A 89 22.02 20.79 21.23
C SER A 89 22.46 20.13 22.55
N SER A 90 23.77 19.84 22.66
CA SER A 90 24.68 20.41 23.69
C SER A 90 26.13 20.18 23.30
#